data_AF-A0A8J2SFU7-F1
#
_entry.id   AF-A0A8J2SFU7-F1
#
_cell.length_a   1.000
_cell.length_b   1.000
_cell.length_c   1.000
_cell.angle_alpha   90.00
_cell.angle_beta   90.00
_cell.angle_gamma   90.00
#
_symmetry.space_group_name_H-M   'P 1'
#
loop_
_entity.id
_entity.type
_entity.pdbx_description
1 polymer ?
#
loop_
_entity_poly.entity_id
_entity_poly.type
_entity_poly.pdbx_seq_one_letter_code
_entity_poly.pdbx_strand_id
1 'polypeptide(L)'
;MRGLLFATILLRRANGLLQQTLRPVLLQSRQPTRRLRPAVLSRLAMTTGTPEQATAKELKKQLRRLKHVGNGSSSEAAALEERLRARETWEKDVAQVKGSITEKSKLLPNADVSKEIAELQSRYKALTGESEDYKAGKKRKAPSQEVVDPMQAPPDASTFEPWAPRSHFRFEVLHESKKPGSRARVGRIHTPHGVIDTPCFVPVGTNGALKAVSSEQANDADVQLMFCNTYHLLVHPGTEVVSSAGGLHKFMRRDRPLITDSGGFQVFSLADADSDDDGPELKQKRVRRKKDAQETQHGKLCSVTEQGVVFKSYRDGAVIELTPESSVQAQKKFGADIIIPLDELPPYHVTRDRLEKSVQLSHRWMARSLREHLSNVNDQAMYAVVHGGVDRELRTRSVEYLSSLPFDGMAVGGSLGKDRQEMLDMLSWLMPLLPRNKPNHLLGIADPESCASVVPLGVDTMDSCNPTRVARHGTLLTTQGDVRISATKYQNDHTPIDPHMESIPYTRAYLHHLFKQNEPLALTLASLHNIYYMNHLMRELRGRILRDEI
;
A
#
# COMPACT_ATOMS: atom_id res chain seq x y z
N MET A 1 -5.47 -51.15 19.38
CA MET A 1 -5.40 -50.19 18.25
C MET A 1 -4.41 -50.66 17.17
N ARG A 2 -4.72 -51.74 16.43
CA ARG A 2 -3.88 -52.21 15.29
C ARG A 2 -4.67 -52.49 13.99
N GLY A 3 -5.97 -52.19 13.96
CA GLY A 3 -6.82 -52.36 12.77
C GLY A 3 -6.98 -51.13 11.87
N LEU A 4 -6.71 -49.92 12.37
CA LEU A 4 -6.94 -48.67 11.61
C LEU A 4 -5.77 -48.25 10.70
N LEU A 5 -4.58 -48.86 10.85
CA LEU A 5 -3.39 -48.48 10.09
C LEU A 5 -3.26 -49.21 8.74
N PHE A 6 -3.99 -50.31 8.55
CA PHE A 6 -3.93 -51.13 7.33
C PHE A 6 -4.85 -50.63 6.22
N ALA A 7 -5.95 -49.95 6.57
CA ALA A 7 -6.92 -49.43 5.59
C ALA A 7 -6.38 -48.21 4.81
N THR A 8 -5.53 -47.39 5.44
CA THR A 8 -5.00 -46.15 4.83
C THR A 8 -3.86 -46.42 3.84
N ILE A 9 -3.19 -47.58 3.93
CA ILE A 9 -2.10 -47.97 3.04
C ILE A 9 -2.62 -48.61 1.74
N LEU A 10 -3.76 -49.30 1.78
CA LEU A 10 -4.41 -49.89 0.60
C LEU A 10 -5.06 -48.84 -0.32
N LEU A 11 -5.63 -47.77 0.24
CA LEU A 11 -6.24 -46.68 -0.54
C LEU A 11 -5.21 -45.80 -1.29
N ARG A 12 -3.96 -45.72 -0.82
CA ARG A 12 -2.89 -44.99 -1.54
C ARG A 12 -2.26 -45.77 -2.69
N ARG A 13 -2.37 -47.10 -2.72
CA ARG A 13 -1.87 -47.93 -3.85
C ARG A 13 -2.87 -48.06 -5.01
N ALA A 14 -4.17 -47.87 -4.78
CA ALA A 14 -5.19 -47.92 -5.84
C ALA A 14 -5.18 -46.69 -6.76
N ASN A 15 -4.77 -45.52 -6.25
CA ASN A 15 -4.74 -44.27 -7.04
C ASN A 15 -3.49 -44.10 -7.92
N GLY A 16 -2.41 -44.87 -7.64
CA GLY A 16 -1.17 -44.84 -8.42
C GLY A 16 -1.18 -45.72 -9.69
N LEU A 17 -2.13 -46.64 -9.81
CA LEU A 17 -2.21 -47.61 -10.91
C LEU A 17 -3.12 -47.18 -12.07
N LEU A 18 -3.85 -46.07 -11.93
CA LEU A 18 -4.79 -45.54 -12.94
C LEU A 18 -4.20 -44.47 -13.87
N GLN A 19 -2.93 -44.08 -13.69
CA GLN A 19 -2.25 -43.08 -14.53
C GLN A 19 -1.24 -43.65 -15.54
N GLN A 20 -1.08 -44.98 -15.64
CA GLN A 20 -0.05 -45.60 -16.51
C GLN A 20 -0.56 -46.33 -17.77
N THR A 21 -1.84 -46.22 -18.12
CA THR A 21 -2.35 -46.84 -19.35
C THR A 21 -3.19 -45.85 -20.13
N LEU A 22 -2.61 -45.25 -21.19
CA LEU A 22 -3.21 -44.98 -22.52
C LEU A 22 -2.45 -43.87 -23.28
N ARG A 23 -1.41 -44.27 -24.01
CA ARG A 23 -0.95 -43.78 -25.34
C ARG A 23 -0.01 -44.86 -25.88
N PRO A 24 0.11 -45.12 -27.21
CA PRO A 24 0.12 -44.13 -28.29
C PRO A 24 -0.61 -44.59 -29.58
N VAL A 25 -0.70 -43.74 -30.61
CA VAL A 25 -0.65 -44.12 -32.06
C VAL A 25 -0.58 -42.86 -32.95
N LEU A 26 0.39 -42.89 -33.88
CA LEU A 26 0.57 -42.16 -35.15
C LEU A 26 1.10 -40.71 -35.18
N LEU A 27 2.44 -40.64 -35.30
CA LEU A 27 3.16 -39.73 -36.19
C LEU A 27 3.20 -40.33 -37.61
N GLN A 28 2.74 -39.59 -38.64
CA GLN A 28 3.49 -39.38 -39.90
C GLN A 28 2.73 -38.53 -40.94
N SER A 29 3.45 -37.50 -41.44
CA SER A 29 3.36 -36.85 -42.75
C SER A 29 2.12 -36.00 -43.12
N ARG A 30 2.32 -34.68 -43.25
CA ARG A 30 2.31 -33.91 -44.51
C ARG A 30 2.39 -32.40 -44.22
N GLN A 31 3.17 -31.71 -45.07
CA GLN A 31 3.55 -30.30 -44.96
C GLN A 31 2.45 -29.34 -45.50
N PRO A 32 2.64 -28.00 -45.47
CA PRO A 32 1.79 -27.07 -44.73
C PRO A 32 0.70 -26.42 -45.59
N THR A 33 -0.52 -26.30 -45.03
CA THR A 33 -1.55 -25.40 -45.57
C THR A 33 -1.81 -24.24 -44.60
N ARG A 34 -1.51 -23.07 -45.13
CA ARG A 34 -1.73 -21.72 -44.61
C ARG A 34 -3.22 -21.52 -44.28
N ARG A 35 -3.60 -21.54 -42.99
CA ARG A 35 -4.84 -20.90 -42.49
C ARG A 35 -4.61 -20.34 -41.09
N LEU A 36 -4.42 -19.02 -41.02
CA LEU A 36 -4.51 -18.22 -39.81
C LEU A 36 -5.92 -18.38 -39.22
N ARG A 37 -6.01 -18.73 -37.93
CA ARG A 37 -7.28 -18.66 -37.18
C ARG A 37 -7.56 -17.20 -36.80
N PRO A 38 -8.77 -16.66 -37.05
CA PRO A 38 -9.11 -15.27 -36.77
C PRO A 38 -9.50 -15.12 -35.30
N ALA A 39 -8.54 -14.73 -34.45
CA ALA A 39 -8.82 -14.33 -33.07
C ALA A 39 -7.98 -13.12 -32.60
N VAL A 40 -7.28 -12.45 -33.52
CA VAL A 40 -6.46 -11.25 -33.23
C VAL A 40 -6.98 -10.00 -33.95
N LEU A 41 -8.07 -10.09 -34.72
CA LEU A 41 -8.66 -8.98 -35.48
C LEU A 41 -10.08 -8.55 -35.07
N SER A 42 -10.51 -8.88 -33.85
CA SER A 42 -11.81 -8.41 -33.31
C SER A 42 -11.70 -7.54 -32.06
N ARG A 43 -10.51 -6.98 -31.75
CA ARG A 43 -10.32 -5.96 -30.68
C ARG A 43 -9.95 -4.56 -31.20
N LEU A 44 -10.19 -4.29 -32.48
CA LEU A 44 -9.95 -2.98 -33.10
C LEU A 44 -11.20 -2.34 -33.71
N ALA A 45 -12.35 -2.98 -33.61
CA ALA A 45 -13.63 -2.41 -33.99
C ALA A 45 -14.63 -2.76 -32.90
N MET A 46 -14.93 -1.80 -32.01
CA MET A 46 -16.15 -1.63 -31.20
C MET A 46 -15.86 -0.58 -30.12
N THR A 47 -15.71 0.68 -30.55
CA THR A 47 -16.08 1.86 -29.76
C THR A 47 -16.80 2.78 -30.73
N THR A 48 -18.13 2.78 -30.66
CA THR A 48 -19.00 3.75 -31.33
C THR A 48 -18.78 5.11 -30.69
N GLY A 49 -17.85 5.87 -31.23
CA GLY A 49 -17.55 7.26 -30.91
C GLY A 49 -16.87 7.89 -32.13
N THR A 50 -17.17 9.15 -32.42
CA THR A 50 -16.74 9.88 -33.61
C THR A 50 -15.20 9.91 -33.80
N PRO A 51 -14.69 10.11 -35.04
CA PRO A 51 -13.33 9.69 -35.45
C PRO A 51 -12.10 10.46 -34.91
N GLU A 52 -12.19 11.24 -33.84
CA GLU A 52 -11.33 12.45 -33.72
C GLU A 52 -10.61 12.72 -32.38
N GLN A 53 -10.25 11.70 -31.59
CA GLN A 53 -9.65 11.93 -30.26
C GLN A 53 -8.13 11.77 -30.12
N ALA A 54 -7.42 11.29 -31.15
CA ALA A 54 -5.96 11.15 -31.06
C ALA A 54 -5.23 12.45 -31.45
N THR A 55 -4.40 12.99 -30.56
CA THR A 55 -3.54 14.15 -30.85
C THR A 55 -2.48 13.82 -31.90
N ALA A 56 -1.96 14.81 -32.64
CA ALA A 56 -0.84 14.57 -33.57
C ALA A 56 0.38 13.92 -32.90
N LYS A 57 0.60 14.21 -31.60
CA LYS A 57 1.65 13.57 -30.78
C LYS A 57 1.41 12.07 -30.58
N GLU A 58 0.17 11.67 -30.34
CA GLU A 58 -0.19 10.26 -30.17
C GLU A 58 -0.14 9.50 -31.50
N LEU A 59 -0.60 10.12 -32.60
CA LEU A 59 -0.49 9.55 -33.96
C LEU A 59 0.99 9.35 -34.37
N LYS A 60 1.89 10.31 -34.06
CA LYS A 60 3.35 10.15 -34.25
C LYS A 60 3.92 8.98 -33.47
N LYS A 61 3.47 8.79 -32.23
CA LYS A 61 3.92 7.69 -31.36
C LYS A 61 3.43 6.34 -31.88
N GLN A 62 2.20 6.27 -32.36
CA GLN A 62 1.64 5.09 -33.03
C GLN A 62 2.40 4.76 -34.32
N LEU A 63 2.69 5.76 -35.16
CA LEU A 63 3.47 5.58 -36.40
C LEU A 63 4.90 5.09 -36.12
N ARG A 64 5.57 5.64 -35.09
CA ARG A 64 6.89 5.17 -34.66
C ARG A 64 6.86 3.71 -34.22
N ARG A 65 5.85 3.30 -33.45
CA ARG A 65 5.68 1.90 -33.02
C ARG A 65 5.44 0.96 -34.21
N LEU A 66 4.58 1.35 -35.15
CA LEU A 66 4.31 0.60 -36.38
C LEU A 66 5.56 0.40 -37.24
N LYS A 67 6.39 1.45 -37.41
CA LYS A 67 7.65 1.37 -38.15
C LYS A 67 8.72 0.52 -37.44
N HIS A 68 8.69 0.46 -36.11
CA HIS A 68 9.71 -0.26 -35.33
C HIS A 68 9.49 -1.77 -35.25
N VAL A 69 8.24 -2.24 -35.36
CA VAL A 69 7.86 -3.66 -35.17
C VAL A 69 7.93 -4.47 -36.48
N GLY A 70 8.22 -3.86 -37.62
CA GLY A 70 8.41 -4.56 -38.91
C GLY A 70 7.19 -5.31 -39.45
N ASN A 71 6.03 -5.23 -38.78
CA ASN A 71 4.82 -6.00 -39.07
C ASN A 71 3.64 -5.14 -39.59
N GLY A 72 3.84 -3.85 -39.84
CA GLY A 72 2.81 -3.01 -40.45
C GLY A 72 2.74 -3.25 -41.96
N SER A 73 1.56 -3.58 -42.49
CA SER A 73 1.37 -3.54 -43.94
C SER A 73 1.60 -2.11 -44.45
N SER A 74 2.22 -1.97 -45.64
CA SER A 74 2.53 -0.66 -46.24
C SER A 74 1.32 0.29 -46.28
N SER A 75 0.10 -0.27 -46.41
CA SER A 75 -1.15 0.50 -46.42
C SER A 75 -1.57 1.06 -45.06
N GLU A 76 -1.31 0.36 -43.95
CA GLU A 76 -1.68 0.84 -42.61
C GLU A 76 -0.80 2.01 -42.15
N ALA A 77 0.50 1.95 -42.44
CA ALA A 77 1.41 3.05 -42.18
C ALA A 77 1.04 4.29 -43.03
N ALA A 78 0.68 4.09 -44.30
CA ALA A 78 0.24 5.16 -45.20
C ALA A 78 -1.06 5.83 -44.70
N ALA A 79 -2.05 5.04 -44.29
CA ALA A 79 -3.30 5.58 -43.73
C ALA A 79 -3.07 6.36 -42.43
N LEU A 80 -2.13 5.93 -41.57
CA LEU A 80 -1.78 6.65 -40.34
C LEU A 80 -0.99 7.92 -40.63
N GLU A 81 -0.13 7.94 -41.64
CA GLU A 81 0.56 9.14 -42.12
C GLU A 81 -0.40 10.17 -42.69
N GLU A 82 -1.39 9.74 -43.47
CA GLU A 82 -2.44 10.62 -44.01
C GLU A 82 -3.27 11.23 -42.88
N ARG A 83 -3.69 10.42 -41.90
CA ARG A 83 -4.41 10.91 -40.70
C ARG A 83 -3.57 11.87 -39.87
N LEU A 84 -2.27 11.61 -39.73
CA LEU A 84 -1.35 12.52 -39.05
C LEU A 84 -1.25 13.85 -39.79
N ARG A 85 -1.10 13.84 -41.13
CA ARG A 85 -1.06 15.07 -41.93
C ARG A 85 -2.36 15.86 -41.81
N ALA A 86 -3.51 15.21 -41.94
CA ALA A 86 -4.81 15.86 -41.77
C ALA A 86 -4.95 16.47 -40.37
N ARG A 87 -4.49 15.77 -39.32
CA ARG A 87 -4.54 16.27 -37.95
C ARG A 87 -3.59 17.44 -37.72
N GLU A 88 -2.38 17.40 -38.26
CA GLU A 88 -1.42 18.50 -38.15
C GLU A 88 -1.90 19.76 -38.89
N THR A 89 -2.55 19.60 -40.04
CA THR A 89 -3.19 20.71 -40.76
C THR A 89 -4.32 21.30 -39.95
N TRP A 90 -5.23 20.46 -39.43
CA TRP A 90 -6.32 20.91 -38.57
C TRP A 90 -5.81 21.62 -37.30
N GLU A 91 -4.79 21.08 -36.62
CA GLU A 91 -4.21 21.71 -35.42
C GLU A 91 -3.59 23.08 -35.74
N LYS A 92 -2.98 23.24 -36.93
CA LYS A 92 -2.47 24.53 -37.41
C LYS A 92 -3.59 25.53 -37.69
N ASP A 93 -4.65 25.11 -38.37
CA ASP A 93 -5.79 25.97 -38.71
C ASP A 93 -6.51 26.46 -37.44
N VAL A 94 -6.72 25.56 -36.47
CA VAL A 94 -7.28 25.91 -35.16
C VAL A 94 -6.37 26.89 -34.41
N ALA A 95 -5.06 26.67 -34.41
CA ALA A 95 -4.10 27.57 -33.77
C ALA A 95 -4.08 28.97 -34.42
N GLN A 96 -4.17 29.04 -35.75
CA GLN A 96 -4.23 30.29 -36.50
C GLN A 96 -5.49 31.08 -36.14
N VAL A 97 -6.67 30.44 -36.16
CA VAL A 97 -7.94 31.08 -35.81
C VAL A 97 -7.93 31.58 -34.35
N LYS A 98 -7.44 30.78 -33.41
CA LYS A 98 -7.26 31.20 -32.00
C LYS A 98 -6.32 32.40 -31.88
N GLY A 99 -5.24 32.43 -32.65
CA GLY A 99 -4.30 33.54 -32.72
C GLY A 99 -4.98 34.83 -33.19
N SER A 100 -5.71 34.76 -34.31
CA SER A 100 -6.43 35.90 -34.88
C SER A 100 -7.53 36.44 -33.94
N ILE A 101 -8.29 35.56 -33.26
CA ILE A 101 -9.26 36.00 -32.24
C ILE A 101 -8.54 36.73 -31.10
N THR A 102 -7.42 36.18 -30.63
CA THR A 102 -6.65 36.75 -29.51
C THR A 102 -6.03 38.10 -29.86
N GLU A 103 -5.58 38.28 -31.10
CA GLU A 103 -5.01 39.53 -31.57
C GLU A 103 -6.07 40.61 -31.75
N LYS A 104 -7.20 40.28 -32.41
CA LYS A 104 -8.30 41.23 -32.59
C LYS A 104 -8.98 41.62 -31.27
N SER A 105 -9.05 40.71 -30.31
CA SER A 105 -9.60 40.99 -28.97
C SER A 105 -8.76 41.99 -28.15
N LYS A 106 -7.54 42.34 -28.59
CA LYS A 106 -6.70 43.37 -27.95
C LYS A 106 -6.93 44.78 -28.52
N LEU A 107 -7.62 44.90 -29.66
CA LEU A 107 -7.94 46.19 -30.28
C LEU A 107 -9.12 46.84 -29.55
N LEU A 108 -9.20 48.17 -29.60
CA LEU A 108 -10.32 48.92 -29.01
C LEU A 108 -11.64 48.49 -29.69
N PRO A 109 -12.70 48.19 -28.91
CA PRO A 109 -13.94 47.65 -29.46
C PRO A 109 -14.66 48.71 -30.31
N ASN A 110 -14.88 48.37 -31.58
CA ASN A 110 -15.77 49.09 -32.49
C ASN A 110 -16.64 48.08 -33.27
N ALA A 111 -17.59 48.58 -34.06
CA ALA A 111 -18.56 47.74 -34.76
C ALA A 111 -17.89 46.75 -35.74
N ASP A 112 -16.84 47.20 -36.46
CA ASP A 112 -16.13 46.36 -37.43
C ASP A 112 -15.30 45.26 -36.74
N VAL A 113 -14.54 45.61 -35.70
CA VAL A 113 -13.75 44.64 -34.91
C VAL A 113 -14.66 43.60 -34.26
N SER A 114 -15.83 44.00 -33.77
CA SER A 114 -16.79 43.08 -33.15
C SER A 114 -17.37 42.08 -34.16
N LYS A 115 -17.65 42.55 -35.38
CA LYS A 115 -18.13 41.71 -36.48
C LYS A 115 -17.07 40.69 -36.92
N GLU A 116 -15.83 41.13 -37.06
CA GLU A 116 -14.71 40.26 -37.43
C GLU A 116 -14.39 39.21 -36.37
N ILE A 117 -14.50 39.56 -35.08
CA ILE A 117 -14.37 38.59 -33.98
C ILE A 117 -15.50 37.56 -34.06
N ALA A 118 -16.75 37.96 -34.31
CA ALA A 118 -17.87 37.05 -34.43
C ALA A 118 -17.71 36.06 -35.61
N GLU A 119 -17.19 36.52 -36.75
CA GLU A 119 -16.87 35.65 -37.89
C GLU A 119 -15.77 34.64 -37.57
N LEU A 120 -14.72 35.07 -36.85
CA LEU A 120 -13.65 34.18 -36.39
C LEU A 120 -14.15 33.16 -35.35
N GLN A 121 -15.07 33.55 -34.46
CA GLN A 121 -15.72 32.63 -33.51
C GLN A 121 -16.56 31.57 -34.23
N SER A 122 -17.32 31.97 -35.26
CA SER A 122 -18.07 31.04 -36.11
C SER A 122 -17.16 30.04 -36.80
N ARG A 123 -16.05 30.52 -37.39
CA ARG A 123 -15.03 29.66 -38.01
C ARG A 123 -14.36 28.72 -37.01
N TYR A 124 -14.11 29.18 -35.78
CA TYR A 124 -13.58 28.34 -34.72
C TYR A 124 -14.52 27.18 -34.38
N LYS A 125 -15.81 27.46 -34.16
CA LYS A 125 -16.83 26.44 -33.87
C LYS A 125 -16.98 25.43 -35.01
N ALA A 126 -16.94 25.91 -36.25
CA ALA A 126 -17.01 25.05 -37.42
C ALA A 126 -15.80 24.09 -37.51
N LEU A 127 -14.61 24.53 -37.09
CA LEU A 127 -13.41 23.70 -37.08
C LEU A 127 -13.36 22.71 -35.91
N THR A 128 -13.84 23.09 -34.71
CA THR A 128 -13.69 22.28 -33.49
C THR A 128 -14.92 21.50 -33.07
N GLY A 129 -16.10 21.84 -33.60
CA GLY A 129 -17.38 21.31 -33.13
C GLY A 129 -17.78 21.79 -31.73
N GLU A 130 -17.05 22.76 -31.15
CA GLU A 130 -17.39 23.33 -29.84
C GLU A 130 -18.61 24.24 -29.94
N SER A 131 -19.52 24.15 -28.95
CA SER A 131 -20.72 25.00 -28.89
C SER A 131 -20.45 26.39 -28.32
N GLU A 132 -19.33 26.56 -27.60
CA GLU A 132 -18.95 27.80 -26.93
C GLU A 132 -17.94 28.63 -27.73
N ASP A 133 -17.97 29.96 -27.54
CA ASP A 133 -16.96 30.85 -28.13
C ASP A 133 -15.58 30.65 -27.49
N TYR A 134 -14.54 30.71 -28.30
CA TYR A 134 -13.16 30.71 -27.83
C TYR A 134 -12.85 31.98 -27.04
N LYS A 135 -12.55 31.84 -25.74
CA LYS A 135 -12.18 32.96 -24.86
C LYS A 135 -10.68 33.21 -24.89
N ALA A 136 -10.24 34.21 -25.66
CA ALA A 136 -8.86 34.66 -25.68
C ALA A 136 -8.44 35.20 -24.30
N GLY A 137 -7.32 34.72 -23.73
CA GLY A 137 -6.68 35.35 -22.57
C GLY A 137 -6.89 34.72 -21.19
N LYS A 138 -7.65 33.63 -21.04
CA LYS A 138 -7.49 32.76 -19.85
C LYS A 138 -6.62 31.59 -20.25
N LYS A 139 -5.33 31.61 -19.86
CA LYS A 139 -4.68 30.34 -19.45
C LYS A 139 -5.74 29.64 -18.59
N ARG A 140 -6.05 28.37 -18.87
CA ARG A 140 -6.73 27.53 -17.88
C ARG A 140 -5.88 27.61 -16.61
N LYS A 141 -6.20 28.56 -15.71
CA LYS A 141 -6.05 28.31 -14.30
C LYS A 141 -6.86 27.04 -14.13
N ALA A 142 -6.21 25.98 -13.62
CA ALA A 142 -6.93 24.89 -12.98
C ALA A 142 -8.09 25.53 -12.20
N PRO A 143 -9.29 24.90 -12.18
CA PRO A 143 -10.42 25.45 -11.43
C PRO A 143 -9.84 25.94 -10.13
N SER A 144 -9.98 27.26 -9.86
CA SER A 144 -9.51 27.82 -8.62
C SER A 144 -10.12 26.94 -7.57
N GLN A 145 -9.30 26.05 -7.00
CA GLN A 145 -9.57 25.44 -5.74
C GLN A 145 -9.92 26.65 -4.89
N GLU A 146 -11.17 26.71 -4.45
CA GLU A 146 -11.48 27.48 -3.28
C GLU A 146 -10.32 27.21 -2.33
N VAL A 147 -9.59 28.26 -2.01
CA VAL A 147 -8.60 28.20 -0.94
C VAL A 147 -9.47 27.95 0.28
N VAL A 148 -9.72 26.68 0.58
CA VAL A 148 -10.39 26.25 1.79
C VAL A 148 -9.48 26.76 2.90
N ASP A 149 -9.97 27.78 3.57
CA ASP A 149 -9.31 28.43 4.69
C ASP A 149 -8.90 27.36 5.73
N PRO A 150 -7.61 27.25 6.09
CA PRO A 150 -7.07 26.16 6.89
C PRO A 150 -7.38 26.35 8.39
N MET A 151 -8.64 26.27 8.81
CA MET A 151 -8.99 26.13 10.23
C MET A 151 -10.45 25.71 10.53
N GLN A 152 -11.08 24.87 9.69
CA GLN A 152 -12.30 24.22 10.15
C GLN A 152 -11.95 23.28 11.31
N ALA A 153 -12.63 23.42 12.44
CA ALA A 153 -12.50 22.45 13.52
C ALA A 153 -12.92 21.06 12.99
N PRO A 154 -12.31 19.97 13.50
CA PRO A 154 -12.83 18.65 13.21
C PRO A 154 -14.32 18.57 13.62
N PRO A 155 -15.14 17.81 12.87
CA PRO A 155 -16.56 17.75 13.14
C PRO A 155 -16.84 17.15 14.52
N ASP A 156 -17.86 17.65 15.20
CA ASP A 156 -18.24 17.16 16.52
C ASP A 156 -18.67 15.68 16.49
N ALA A 157 -18.41 14.96 17.57
CA ALA A 157 -18.76 13.54 17.69
C ALA A 157 -20.27 13.28 17.58
N SER A 158 -21.11 14.25 17.97
CA SER A 158 -22.57 14.19 17.79
C SER A 158 -23.02 14.12 16.32
N THR A 159 -22.11 14.39 15.36
CA THR A 159 -22.38 14.20 13.93
C THR A 159 -22.25 12.74 13.46
N PHE A 160 -21.90 11.83 14.37
CA PHE A 160 -21.78 10.41 14.12
C PHE A 160 -22.76 9.62 14.98
N GLU A 161 -23.26 8.52 14.44
CA GLU A 161 -23.98 7.54 15.26
C GLU A 161 -23.03 6.97 16.32
N PRO A 162 -23.50 6.73 17.56
CA PRO A 162 -22.69 6.13 18.61
C PRO A 162 -22.10 4.78 18.18
N TRP A 163 -20.92 4.46 18.73
CA TRP A 163 -20.31 3.15 18.46
C TRP A 163 -21.21 2.03 18.99
N ALA A 164 -21.47 1.04 18.14
CA ALA A 164 -22.16 -0.18 18.50
C ALA A 164 -21.29 -1.40 18.16
N PRO A 165 -21.34 -2.48 18.96
CA PRO A 165 -20.66 -3.73 18.64
C PRO A 165 -21.11 -4.26 17.27
N ARG A 166 -20.15 -4.78 16.50
CA ARG A 166 -20.39 -5.32 15.16
C ARG A 166 -20.26 -6.84 15.19
N SER A 167 -21.01 -7.54 14.33
CA SER A 167 -20.96 -9.00 14.25
C SER A 167 -19.64 -9.54 13.68
N HIS A 168 -19.00 -8.79 12.77
CA HIS A 168 -17.76 -9.21 12.11
C HIS A 168 -16.49 -8.85 12.89
N PHE A 169 -16.57 -7.95 13.88
CA PHE A 169 -15.39 -7.50 14.63
C PHE A 169 -15.68 -7.39 16.12
N ARG A 170 -14.83 -8.03 16.93
CA ARG A 170 -14.89 -7.95 18.40
C ARG A 170 -13.51 -8.05 18.99
N PHE A 171 -13.22 -7.18 19.95
CA PHE A 171 -12.07 -7.33 20.84
C PHE A 171 -12.53 -7.90 22.19
N GLU A 172 -11.90 -8.99 22.61
CA GLU A 172 -12.18 -9.71 23.85
C GLU A 172 -10.92 -9.70 24.70
N VAL A 173 -10.99 -9.13 25.90
CA VAL A 173 -9.90 -9.18 26.88
C VAL A 173 -10.09 -10.45 27.73
N LEU A 174 -9.11 -11.35 27.68
CA LEU A 174 -9.13 -12.63 28.40
C LEU A 174 -8.47 -12.51 29.79
N HIS A 175 -7.40 -11.72 29.89
CA HIS A 175 -6.68 -11.48 31.14
C HIS A 175 -6.01 -10.12 31.11
N GLU A 176 -6.10 -9.37 32.20
CA GLU A 176 -5.28 -8.18 32.45
C GLU A 176 -4.29 -8.52 33.57
N SER A 177 -3.00 -8.20 33.36
CA SER A 177 -1.97 -8.47 34.35
C SER A 177 -2.28 -7.79 35.67
N LYS A 178 -2.11 -8.52 36.78
CA LYS A 178 -2.25 -8.01 38.15
C LYS A 178 -0.96 -7.39 38.68
N LYS A 179 0.14 -7.45 37.92
CA LYS A 179 1.42 -6.89 38.34
C LYS A 179 1.30 -5.37 38.52
N PRO A 180 1.71 -4.81 39.68
CA PRO A 180 1.62 -3.36 39.90
C PRO A 180 2.33 -2.57 38.81
N GLY A 181 1.64 -1.57 38.25
CA GLY A 181 2.15 -0.72 37.17
C GLY A 181 2.05 -1.31 35.77
N SER A 182 1.69 -2.59 35.62
CA SER A 182 1.46 -3.19 34.31
C SER A 182 0.09 -2.81 33.75
N ARG A 183 0.04 -2.66 32.42
CA ARG A 183 -1.18 -2.56 31.62
C ARG A 183 -1.26 -3.68 30.58
N ALA A 184 -0.38 -4.67 30.69
CA ALA A 184 -0.34 -5.79 29.78
C ALA A 184 -1.65 -6.59 29.84
N ARG A 185 -2.09 -7.07 28.68
CA ARG A 185 -3.33 -7.82 28.55
C ARG A 185 -3.18 -8.91 27.50
N VAL A 186 -3.84 -10.03 27.76
CA VAL A 186 -4.06 -11.09 26.78
C VAL A 186 -5.49 -10.98 26.30
N GLY A 187 -5.66 -10.93 24.98
CA GLY A 187 -6.97 -10.80 24.36
C GLY A 187 -7.05 -11.51 23.02
N ARG A 188 -8.22 -11.37 22.39
CA ARG A 188 -8.52 -11.89 21.05
C ARG A 188 -9.24 -10.84 20.24
N ILE A 189 -8.72 -10.57 19.05
CA ILE A 189 -9.41 -9.80 18.02
C ILE A 189 -10.07 -10.80 17.07
N HIS A 190 -11.39 -10.83 17.05
CA HIS A 190 -12.19 -11.64 16.14
C HIS A 190 -12.44 -10.83 14.87
N THR A 191 -12.09 -11.39 13.70
CA THR A 191 -12.31 -10.78 12.39
C THR A 191 -12.97 -11.77 11.43
N PRO A 192 -13.46 -11.35 10.23
CA PRO A 192 -14.04 -12.26 9.25
C PRO A 192 -13.13 -13.42 8.83
N HIS A 193 -11.82 -13.21 8.75
CA HIS A 193 -10.85 -14.21 8.28
C HIS A 193 -10.08 -14.91 9.40
N GLY A 194 -10.44 -14.71 10.67
CA GLY A 194 -9.85 -15.47 11.78
C GLY A 194 -9.72 -14.70 13.07
N VAL A 195 -9.09 -15.34 14.05
CA VAL A 195 -8.83 -14.77 15.37
C VAL A 195 -7.35 -14.42 15.48
N ILE A 196 -7.07 -13.28 16.11
CA ILE A 196 -5.73 -12.78 16.40
C ILE A 196 -5.55 -12.76 17.92
N ASP A 197 -4.61 -13.53 18.46
CA ASP A 197 -4.29 -13.50 19.88
C ASP A 197 -3.36 -12.33 20.19
N THR A 198 -3.69 -11.52 21.20
CA THR A 198 -2.91 -10.33 21.59
C THR A 198 -2.13 -10.57 22.90
N PRO A 199 -0.94 -9.97 23.08
CA PRO A 199 -0.18 -9.19 22.09
C PRO A 199 0.25 -9.98 20.84
N CYS A 200 0.24 -9.33 19.68
CA CYS A 200 0.57 -9.93 18.38
C CYS A 200 1.60 -9.12 17.59
N PHE A 201 2.55 -9.80 16.95
CA PHE A 201 3.47 -9.23 15.97
C PHE A 201 2.86 -9.33 14.57
N VAL A 202 2.90 -8.24 13.82
CA VAL A 202 2.31 -8.10 12.50
C VAL A 202 3.41 -7.90 11.46
N PRO A 203 3.80 -8.93 10.69
CA PRO A 203 4.79 -8.76 9.63
C PRO A 203 4.22 -7.93 8.47
N VAL A 204 5.08 -7.10 7.86
CA VAL A 204 4.70 -6.15 6.81
C VAL A 204 4.93 -6.70 5.41
N GLY A 205 3.86 -6.79 4.64
CA GLY A 205 3.81 -7.11 3.22
C GLY A 205 3.73 -5.86 2.34
N THR A 206 4.87 -5.40 1.84
CA THR A 206 4.99 -4.14 1.09
C THR A 206 4.19 -4.11 -0.21
N ASN A 207 4.13 -5.21 -0.99
CA ASN A 207 3.38 -5.25 -2.26
C ASN A 207 2.31 -6.34 -2.22
N GLY A 208 1.61 -6.47 -1.08
CA GLY A 208 0.71 -7.61 -0.83
C GLY A 208 1.45 -8.94 -0.69
N ALA A 209 2.73 -8.91 -0.30
CA ALA A 209 3.57 -10.09 -0.11
C ALA A 209 4.66 -9.81 0.94
N LEU A 210 4.87 -10.78 1.84
CA LEU A 210 6.06 -10.81 2.69
C LEU A 210 7.28 -11.08 1.80
N LYS A 211 8.32 -10.25 1.95
CA LYS A 211 9.52 -10.41 1.13
C LYS A 211 10.17 -11.77 1.38
N ALA A 212 10.28 -12.57 0.32
CA ALA A 212 10.83 -13.93 0.29
C ALA A 212 10.01 -15.02 1.00
N VAL A 213 8.79 -14.75 1.46
CA VAL A 213 7.94 -15.72 2.19
C VAL A 213 6.57 -15.81 1.52
N SER A 214 6.12 -17.03 1.20
CA SER A 214 4.78 -17.25 0.63
C SER A 214 3.69 -17.18 1.71
N SER A 215 2.43 -16.97 1.30
CA SER A 215 1.28 -16.97 2.22
C SER A 215 1.12 -18.29 2.97
N GLU A 216 1.38 -19.42 2.29
CA GLU A 216 1.36 -20.76 2.89
C GLU A 216 2.43 -20.89 3.98
N GLN A 217 3.67 -20.52 3.68
CA GLN A 217 4.75 -20.57 4.66
C GLN A 217 4.52 -19.61 5.84
N ALA A 218 3.92 -18.43 5.58
CA ALA A 218 3.52 -17.50 6.63
C ALA A 218 2.42 -18.09 7.53
N ASN A 219 1.46 -18.81 6.94
CA ASN A 219 0.41 -19.49 7.69
C ASN A 219 0.99 -20.61 8.57
N ASP A 220 1.89 -21.43 8.00
CA ASP A 220 2.60 -22.49 8.74
C ASP A 220 3.44 -21.92 9.89
N ALA A 221 4.02 -20.73 9.69
CA ALA A 221 4.75 -20.00 10.71
C ALA A 221 3.85 -19.30 11.74
N ASP A 222 2.54 -19.51 11.73
CA ASP A 222 1.56 -18.93 12.65
C ASP A 222 1.42 -17.40 12.54
N VAL A 223 1.59 -16.82 11.34
CA VAL A 223 1.29 -15.40 11.09
C VAL A 223 -0.23 -15.20 11.10
N GLN A 224 -0.76 -14.71 12.22
CA GLN A 224 -2.19 -14.47 12.43
C GLN A 224 -2.68 -13.23 11.69
N LEU A 225 -2.03 -12.08 11.85
CA LEU A 225 -2.34 -10.83 11.14
C LEU A 225 -1.15 -10.45 10.24
N MET A 226 -1.42 -9.92 9.05
CA MET A 226 -0.38 -9.38 8.17
C MET A 226 -0.75 -7.97 7.71
N PHE A 227 0.23 -7.07 7.74
CA PHE A 227 0.06 -5.69 7.31
C PHE A 227 0.33 -5.56 5.81
N CYS A 228 -0.56 -4.90 5.06
CA CYS A 228 -0.46 -4.69 3.63
C CYS A 228 -0.44 -3.20 3.31
N ASN A 229 0.56 -2.81 2.53
CA ASN A 229 0.76 -1.40 2.21
C ASN A 229 -0.09 -0.96 1.02
N THR A 230 -1.05 -0.07 1.27
CA THR A 230 -1.99 0.47 0.30
C THR A 230 -1.30 1.31 -0.76
N TYR A 231 -0.28 2.09 -0.40
CA TYR A 231 0.44 2.95 -1.36
C TYR A 231 1.01 2.13 -2.53
N HIS A 232 1.71 1.05 -2.22
CA HIS A 232 2.32 0.22 -3.24
C HIS A 232 1.27 -0.50 -4.10
N LEU A 233 0.19 -1.00 -3.48
CA LEU A 233 -0.90 -1.66 -4.18
C LEU A 233 -1.69 -0.70 -5.09
N LEU A 234 -1.84 0.58 -4.69
CA LEU A 234 -2.41 1.64 -5.52
C LEU A 234 -1.55 1.94 -6.74
N VAL A 235 -0.24 2.08 -6.56
CA VAL A 235 0.71 2.33 -7.66
C VAL A 235 0.80 1.11 -8.59
N HIS A 236 0.79 -0.09 -8.02
CA HIS A 236 0.75 -1.34 -8.77
C HIS A 236 0.36 -2.54 -7.89
N PRO A 237 -0.61 -3.38 -8.31
CA PRO A 237 -1.18 -3.44 -9.65
C PRO A 237 -2.36 -2.48 -9.89
N GLY A 238 -2.73 -1.69 -8.88
CA GLY A 238 -3.94 -0.88 -8.88
C GLY A 238 -5.11 -1.61 -8.23
N THR A 239 -6.05 -0.86 -7.67
CA THR A 239 -7.22 -1.37 -6.94
C THR A 239 -8.12 -2.25 -7.79
N GLU A 240 -8.35 -1.89 -9.05
CA GLU A 240 -9.23 -2.65 -9.95
C GLU A 240 -8.69 -4.05 -10.27
N VAL A 241 -7.36 -4.21 -10.39
CA VAL A 241 -6.75 -5.52 -10.63
C VAL A 241 -6.94 -6.42 -9.42
N VAL A 242 -6.72 -5.91 -8.21
CA VAL A 242 -6.93 -6.67 -6.98
C VAL A 242 -8.42 -6.98 -6.77
N SER A 243 -9.29 -6.00 -6.99
CA SER A 243 -10.74 -6.16 -6.84
C SER A 243 -11.30 -7.20 -7.80
N SER A 244 -10.87 -7.19 -9.07
CA SER A 244 -11.32 -8.17 -10.08
C SER A 244 -10.82 -9.60 -9.82
N ALA A 245 -9.73 -9.75 -9.07
CA ALA A 245 -9.29 -11.05 -8.54
C ALA A 245 -10.08 -11.50 -7.29
N GLY A 246 -11.04 -10.69 -6.83
CA GLY A 246 -11.89 -10.97 -5.67
C GLY A 246 -11.30 -10.53 -4.34
N GLY A 247 -10.50 -9.46 -4.33
CA GLY A 247 -9.89 -8.88 -3.13
C GLY A 247 -8.50 -9.44 -2.85
N LEU A 248 -7.81 -8.80 -1.89
CA LEU A 248 -6.41 -9.06 -1.60
C LEU A 248 -6.20 -10.48 -1.07
N HIS A 249 -7.08 -10.97 -0.19
CA HIS A 249 -7.07 -12.35 0.30
C HIS A 249 -7.00 -13.39 -0.82
N LYS A 250 -7.89 -13.30 -1.82
CA LYS A 250 -7.89 -14.21 -2.98
C LYS A 250 -6.68 -13.97 -3.88
N PHE A 251 -6.34 -12.70 -4.13
CA PHE A 251 -5.23 -12.33 -5.00
C PHE A 251 -3.88 -12.89 -4.52
N MET A 252 -3.65 -12.89 -3.20
CA MET A 252 -2.40 -13.41 -2.60
C MET A 252 -2.52 -14.81 -2.01
N ARG A 253 -3.67 -15.48 -2.16
CA ARG A 253 -3.99 -16.78 -1.55
C ARG A 253 -3.70 -16.80 -0.04
N ARG A 254 -4.27 -15.83 0.68
CA ARG A 254 -4.24 -15.75 2.15
C ARG A 254 -5.65 -15.80 2.70
N ASP A 255 -5.88 -16.75 3.59
CA ASP A 255 -7.15 -17.03 4.28
C ASP A 255 -7.18 -16.53 5.72
N ARG A 256 -6.17 -15.75 6.13
CA ARG A 256 -6.01 -15.18 7.47
C ARG A 256 -6.10 -13.66 7.46
N PRO A 257 -6.33 -13.03 8.63
CA PRO A 257 -6.56 -11.59 8.73
C PRO A 257 -5.49 -10.71 8.06
N LEU A 258 -5.96 -9.60 7.50
CA LEU A 258 -5.18 -8.53 6.92
C LEU A 258 -5.49 -7.18 7.57
N ILE A 259 -4.47 -6.35 7.72
CA ILE A 259 -4.60 -4.92 8.03
C ILE A 259 -4.00 -4.12 6.88
N THR A 260 -4.69 -3.09 6.39
CA THR A 260 -4.14 -2.16 5.40
C THR A 260 -3.96 -0.78 5.97
N ASP A 261 -2.86 -0.12 5.61
CA ASP A 261 -2.69 1.30 5.90
C ASP A 261 -3.45 2.19 4.92
N SER A 262 -3.43 3.49 5.17
CA SER A 262 -4.02 4.49 4.28
C SER A 262 -3.22 4.75 3.01
N GLY A 263 -1.92 4.39 3.03
CA GLY A 263 -0.91 4.78 2.03
C GLY A 263 -0.31 6.17 2.24
N GLY A 264 -0.77 6.94 3.23
CA GLY A 264 -0.30 8.32 3.48
C GLY A 264 1.16 8.37 3.90
N PHE A 265 1.57 7.52 4.84
CA PHE A 265 2.95 7.46 5.35
C PHE A 265 4.01 7.39 4.24
N GLN A 266 3.79 6.53 3.25
CA GLN A 266 4.76 6.33 2.16
C GLN A 266 4.79 7.49 1.19
N VAL A 267 3.67 8.21 1.02
CA VAL A 267 3.66 9.45 0.25
C VAL A 267 4.63 10.47 0.86
N PHE A 268 4.63 10.59 2.19
CA PHE A 268 5.52 11.49 2.91
C PHE A 268 6.97 10.99 2.92
N SER A 269 7.19 9.72 3.29
CA SER A 269 8.54 9.18 3.44
C SER A 269 9.28 9.02 2.10
N LEU A 270 8.57 8.75 0.99
CA LEU A 270 9.18 8.68 -0.35
C LEU A 270 9.40 10.06 -0.99
N ALA A 271 8.62 11.07 -0.57
CA ALA A 271 8.83 12.45 -0.97
C ALA A 271 10.12 12.99 -0.35
N ASP A 272 10.34 12.72 0.93
CA ASP A 272 11.60 13.02 1.61
C ASP A 272 12.73 12.09 1.13
N ALA A 273 13.93 12.64 0.92
CA ALA A 273 15.06 11.90 0.36
C ALA A 273 15.84 11.08 1.39
N ASP A 274 15.54 11.28 2.69
CA ASP A 274 16.36 10.82 3.82
C ASP A 274 15.66 9.80 4.73
N SER A 275 14.46 9.30 4.37
CA SER A 275 13.81 8.27 5.17
C SER A 275 14.51 6.90 4.99
N ASP A 276 14.90 6.28 6.11
CA ASP A 276 15.60 5.00 6.15
C ASP A 276 14.70 3.78 5.93
N ASP A 277 13.42 3.99 5.70
CA ASP A 277 12.41 2.94 5.55
C ASP A 277 12.34 2.38 4.11
N ASP A 278 12.92 3.09 3.15
CA ASP A 278 13.21 2.57 1.81
C ASP A 278 14.34 1.54 1.91
N GLY A 279 13.98 0.26 1.88
CA GLY A 279 14.95 -0.84 1.86
C GLY A 279 16.07 -0.64 0.82
N PRO A 280 17.28 -1.18 1.07
CA PRO A 280 18.49 -0.87 0.30
C PRO A 280 18.40 -1.16 -1.20
N GLU A 281 17.50 -2.04 -1.65
CA GLU A 281 17.25 -2.35 -3.07
C GLU A 281 16.71 -1.14 -3.87
N LEU A 282 15.86 -0.32 -3.25
CA LEU A 282 15.34 0.92 -3.83
C LEU A 282 16.40 2.02 -3.79
N LYS A 283 17.19 2.09 -2.71
CA LYS A 283 18.36 2.98 -2.60
C LYS A 283 19.45 2.63 -3.64
N GLN A 284 19.72 1.34 -3.90
CA GLN A 284 20.74 0.90 -4.87
C GLN A 284 20.32 1.17 -6.33
N LYS A 285 19.02 1.03 -6.65
CA LYS A 285 18.45 1.49 -7.93
C LYS A 285 18.50 3.02 -8.07
N ARG A 286 18.29 3.78 -6.98
CA ARG A 286 18.45 5.25 -6.95
C ARG A 286 19.89 5.69 -7.16
N VAL A 287 20.87 5.03 -6.53
CA VAL A 287 22.30 5.33 -6.70
C VAL A 287 22.78 5.02 -8.12
N ARG A 288 22.33 3.91 -8.71
CA ARG A 288 22.61 3.59 -10.13
C ARG A 288 22.01 4.65 -11.07
N ARG A 289 20.75 5.07 -10.85
CA ARG A 289 20.12 6.16 -11.62
C ARG A 289 20.80 7.53 -11.43
N LYS A 290 21.39 7.81 -10.26
CA LYS A 290 22.13 9.06 -10.00
C LYS A 290 23.45 9.14 -10.79
N LYS A 291 24.08 8.01 -11.13
CA LYS A 291 25.30 8.00 -11.96
C LYS A 291 25.00 8.25 -13.45
N ASP A 292 23.82 7.88 -13.91
CA ASP A 292 23.43 8.01 -15.33
C ASP A 292 22.65 9.31 -15.63
N ALA A 293 22.32 10.11 -14.61
CA ALA A 293 21.55 11.35 -14.74
C ALA A 293 22.24 12.53 -14.07
N GLN A 294 23.36 12.98 -14.64
CA GLN A 294 23.65 14.42 -14.64
C GLN A 294 22.69 15.05 -15.65
N GLU A 295 21.99 16.12 -15.25
CA GLU A 295 20.90 16.80 -15.98
C GLU A 295 19.49 16.18 -15.86
N THR A 296 18.83 16.39 -14.71
CA THR A 296 17.53 17.07 -14.64
C THR A 296 17.04 17.11 -13.19
N GLN A 297 17.13 18.30 -12.59
CA GLN A 297 16.57 18.62 -11.29
C GLN A 297 15.04 18.80 -11.44
N HIS A 298 14.29 17.72 -11.64
CA HIS A 298 12.82 17.76 -11.63
C HIS A 298 12.31 17.45 -10.22
N GLY A 299 11.81 18.48 -9.53
CA GLY A 299 11.26 18.41 -8.17
C GLY A 299 10.18 17.34 -8.01
N LYS A 300 10.27 16.58 -6.90
CA LYS A 300 9.24 15.63 -6.47
C LYS A 300 7.98 16.43 -6.12
N LEU A 301 6.91 16.21 -6.87
CA LEU A 301 5.59 16.76 -6.54
C LEU A 301 5.02 15.93 -5.40
N CYS A 302 4.95 16.52 -4.20
CA CYS A 302 4.16 16.07 -3.07
C CYS A 302 3.49 17.32 -2.49
N SER A 303 2.17 17.37 -2.49
CA SER A 303 1.40 18.52 -1.99
C SER A 303 0.26 18.03 -1.12
N VAL A 304 0.22 18.52 0.12
CA VAL A 304 -0.84 18.27 1.09
C VAL A 304 -1.80 19.44 1.06
N THR A 305 -3.09 19.14 1.00
CA THR A 305 -4.19 20.11 1.02
C THR A 305 -5.30 19.59 1.93
N GLU A 306 -6.32 20.40 2.23
CA GLU A 306 -7.49 19.89 2.98
C GLU A 306 -8.16 18.69 2.27
N GLN A 307 -8.13 18.63 0.94
CA GLN A 307 -8.80 17.57 0.18
C GLN A 307 -8.10 16.21 0.29
N GLY A 308 -6.77 16.22 0.42
CA GLY A 308 -5.94 15.03 0.40
C GLY A 308 -4.51 15.36 0.02
N VAL A 309 -3.78 14.32 -0.41
CA VAL A 309 -2.39 14.42 -0.85
C VAL A 309 -2.25 14.09 -2.34
N VAL A 310 -1.54 14.94 -3.07
CA VAL A 310 -1.20 14.73 -4.48
C VAL A 310 0.28 14.39 -4.57
N PHE A 311 0.60 13.25 -5.20
CA PHE A 311 1.99 12.79 -5.35
C PHE A 311 2.25 12.19 -6.73
N LYS A 312 3.53 12.06 -7.08
CA LYS A 312 3.96 11.31 -8.27
C LYS A 312 4.32 9.88 -7.91
N SER A 313 3.75 8.92 -8.64
CA SER A 313 4.13 7.51 -8.62
C SER A 313 5.64 7.37 -8.85
N TYR A 314 6.32 6.63 -7.97
CA TYR A 314 7.74 6.31 -8.09
C TYR A 314 8.05 5.36 -9.26
N ARG A 315 7.02 4.72 -9.83
CA ARG A 315 7.16 3.70 -10.88
C ARG A 315 7.19 4.32 -12.27
N ASP A 316 6.23 5.17 -12.59
CA ASP A 316 5.98 5.71 -13.94
C ASP A 316 5.79 7.23 -13.97
N GLY A 317 5.80 7.90 -12.80
CA GLY A 317 5.63 9.35 -12.70
C GLY A 317 4.19 9.83 -12.84
N ALA A 318 3.20 8.92 -12.90
CA ALA A 318 1.78 9.29 -12.89
C ALA A 318 1.45 10.12 -11.64
N VAL A 319 0.66 11.18 -11.81
CA VAL A 319 0.17 11.98 -10.68
C VAL A 319 -1.05 11.29 -10.10
N ILE A 320 -0.99 10.98 -8.81
CA ILE A 320 -2.04 10.31 -8.05
C ILE A 320 -2.53 11.28 -6.97
N GLU A 321 -3.83 11.43 -6.86
CA GLU A 321 -4.49 12.14 -5.78
C GLU A 321 -5.12 11.12 -4.83
N LEU A 322 -4.73 11.17 -3.56
CA LEU A 322 -5.21 10.30 -2.50
C LEU A 322 -5.96 11.15 -1.46
N THR A 323 -7.26 10.94 -1.37
CA THR A 323 -8.15 11.61 -0.41
C THR A 323 -8.55 10.62 0.69
N PRO A 324 -9.07 11.09 1.83
CA PRO A 324 -9.66 10.23 2.86
C PRO A 324 -10.68 9.22 2.30
N GLU A 325 -11.53 9.65 1.36
CA GLU A 325 -12.55 8.80 0.73
C GLU A 325 -11.93 7.81 -0.25
N SER A 326 -11.04 8.27 -1.15
CA SER A 326 -10.44 7.37 -2.15
C SER A 326 -9.52 6.33 -1.51
N SER A 327 -8.86 6.67 -0.38
CA SER A 327 -8.11 5.71 0.43
C SER A 327 -9.01 4.64 1.03
N VAL A 328 -10.15 5.03 1.64
CA VAL A 328 -11.11 4.06 2.19
C VAL A 328 -11.68 3.17 1.09
N GLN A 329 -12.12 3.75 -0.03
CA GLN A 329 -12.64 2.99 -1.18
C GLN A 329 -11.62 1.98 -1.74
N ALA A 330 -10.35 2.34 -1.80
CA ALA A 330 -9.27 1.43 -2.17
C ALA A 330 -9.16 0.26 -1.18
N GLN A 331 -9.13 0.55 0.12
CA GLN A 331 -9.06 -0.45 1.18
C GLN A 331 -10.31 -1.35 1.21
N LYS A 332 -11.50 -0.82 0.87
CA LYS A 332 -12.73 -1.61 0.67
C LYS A 332 -12.57 -2.63 -0.46
N LYS A 333 -12.01 -2.19 -1.60
CA LYS A 333 -11.74 -3.06 -2.75
C LYS A 333 -10.66 -4.10 -2.48
N PHE A 334 -9.68 -3.78 -1.64
CA PHE A 334 -8.71 -4.76 -1.15
C PHE A 334 -9.35 -5.77 -0.20
N GLY A 335 -10.36 -5.36 0.56
CA GLY A 335 -11.14 -6.26 1.43
C GLY A 335 -10.34 -6.79 2.62
N ALA A 336 -9.43 -5.99 3.17
CA ALA A 336 -8.70 -6.33 4.40
C ALA A 336 -9.58 -6.21 5.64
N ASP A 337 -9.39 -7.07 6.65
CA ASP A 337 -10.21 -7.08 7.86
C ASP A 337 -10.15 -5.79 8.69
N ILE A 338 -8.99 -5.14 8.73
CA ILE A 338 -8.76 -3.89 9.47
C ILE A 338 -8.21 -2.84 8.51
N ILE A 339 -8.75 -1.62 8.55
CA ILE A 339 -8.32 -0.51 7.70
C ILE A 339 -7.90 0.69 8.53
N ILE A 340 -6.84 1.38 8.10
CA ILE A 340 -6.34 2.60 8.74
C ILE A 340 -6.76 3.82 7.88
N PRO A 341 -7.41 4.84 8.46
CA PRO A 341 -7.82 6.05 7.76
C PRO A 341 -6.61 6.89 7.34
N LEU A 342 -6.82 7.76 6.35
CA LEU A 342 -5.78 8.69 5.90
C LEU A 342 -5.48 9.73 6.99
N ASP A 343 -4.18 9.96 7.20
CA ASP A 343 -3.60 10.85 8.19
C ASP A 343 -2.43 11.64 7.58
N GLU A 344 -2.07 12.77 8.18
CA GLU A 344 -0.87 13.51 7.81
C GLU A 344 0.27 13.13 8.76
N LEU A 345 1.43 12.78 8.19
CA LEU A 345 2.65 12.60 8.97
C LEU A 345 3.64 13.75 8.68
N PRO A 346 3.73 14.75 9.56
CA PRO A 346 4.75 15.78 9.43
C PRO A 346 6.14 15.22 9.79
N PRO A 347 7.23 15.81 9.27
CA PRO A 347 8.59 15.46 9.68
C PRO A 347 8.80 15.59 11.20
N TYR A 348 9.78 14.86 11.75
CA TYR A 348 10.08 14.88 13.19
C TYR A 348 10.37 16.29 13.72
N HIS A 349 11.10 17.10 12.96
CA HIS A 349 11.46 18.48 13.33
C HIS A 349 10.47 19.50 12.73
N VAL A 350 9.32 19.67 13.38
CA VAL A 350 8.35 20.71 13.03
C VAL A 350 8.04 21.60 14.25
N THR A 351 7.64 22.85 13.98
CA THR A 351 7.15 23.74 15.04
C THR A 351 5.85 23.20 15.64
N ARG A 352 5.60 23.53 16.90
CA ARG A 352 4.36 23.17 17.60
C ARG A 352 3.11 23.59 16.82
N ASP A 353 3.09 24.81 16.28
CA ASP A 353 1.97 25.32 15.49
C ASP A 353 1.72 24.50 14.21
N ARG A 354 2.78 24.04 13.54
CA ARG A 354 2.64 23.18 12.36
C ARG A 354 2.16 21.79 12.74
N LEU A 355 2.64 21.26 13.85
CA LEU A 355 2.21 19.98 14.40
C LEU A 355 0.73 20.03 14.80
N GLU A 356 0.27 21.10 15.46
CA GLU A 356 -1.13 21.28 15.79
C GLU A 356 -2.02 21.33 14.54
N LYS A 357 -1.63 22.12 13.52
CA LYS A 357 -2.34 22.14 12.23
C LYS A 357 -2.41 20.76 11.58
N SER A 358 -1.35 19.97 11.74
CA SER A 358 -1.28 18.61 11.20
C SER A 358 -2.18 17.62 11.94
N VAL A 359 -2.23 17.72 13.27
CA VAL A 359 -3.17 16.95 14.10
C VAL A 359 -4.61 17.28 13.72
N GLN A 360 -4.94 18.57 13.58
CA GLN A 360 -6.29 19.00 13.19
C GLN A 360 -6.66 18.53 11.77
N LEU A 361 -5.75 18.62 10.80
CA LEU A 361 -5.96 18.08 9.46
C LEU A 361 -6.19 16.57 9.50
N SER A 362 -5.36 15.83 10.24
CA SER A 362 -5.50 14.39 10.41
C SER A 362 -6.84 14.02 11.05
N HIS A 363 -7.31 14.78 12.04
CA HIS A 363 -8.64 14.59 12.65
C HIS A 363 -9.79 14.79 11.66
N ARG A 364 -9.71 15.82 10.81
CA ARG A 364 -10.70 16.05 9.73
C ARG A 364 -10.68 14.94 8.69
N TRP A 365 -9.49 14.50 8.28
CA TRP A 365 -9.33 13.38 7.36
C TRP A 365 -9.84 12.07 7.94
N MET A 366 -9.52 11.75 9.18
CA MET A 366 -10.03 10.56 9.87
C MET A 366 -11.54 10.58 10.02
N ALA A 367 -12.14 11.75 10.31
CA ALA A 367 -13.59 11.91 10.35
C ALA A 367 -14.25 11.66 8.97
N ARG A 368 -13.65 12.17 7.89
CA ARG A 368 -14.09 11.92 6.51
C ARG A 368 -13.96 10.44 6.13
N SER A 369 -12.82 9.82 6.43
CA SER A 369 -12.61 8.38 6.24
C SER A 369 -13.62 7.55 7.03
N LEU A 370 -13.93 7.94 8.27
CA LEU A 370 -14.91 7.24 9.09
C LEU A 370 -16.32 7.34 8.50
N ARG A 371 -16.73 8.51 7.99
CA ARG A 371 -18.02 8.66 7.29
C ARG A 371 -18.11 7.78 6.04
N GLU A 372 -17.07 7.79 5.21
CA GLU A 372 -16.99 6.90 4.04
C GLU A 372 -17.03 5.43 4.43
N HIS A 373 -16.38 5.07 5.54
CA HIS A 373 -16.40 3.72 6.05
C HIS A 373 -17.78 3.30 6.59
N LEU A 374 -18.48 4.19 7.31
CA LEU A 374 -19.80 3.92 7.88
C LEU A 374 -20.89 3.86 6.82
N SER A 375 -20.73 4.54 5.68
CA SER A 375 -21.67 4.43 4.55
C SER A 375 -21.66 3.02 3.93
N ASN A 376 -20.54 2.30 4.02
CA ASN A 376 -20.40 0.90 3.64
C ASN A 376 -19.31 0.20 4.46
N VAL A 377 -19.72 -0.44 5.56
CA VAL A 377 -18.79 -1.11 6.48
C VAL A 377 -18.08 -2.31 5.86
N ASN A 378 -18.75 -3.07 4.97
CA ASN A 378 -18.17 -4.20 4.23
C ASN A 378 -17.41 -5.23 5.11
N ASP A 379 -17.89 -5.47 6.33
CA ASP A 379 -17.27 -6.34 7.34
C ASP A 379 -15.81 -6.00 7.70
N GLN A 380 -15.41 -4.75 7.55
CA GLN A 380 -14.08 -4.26 7.92
C GLN A 380 -14.17 -3.44 9.20
N ALA A 381 -13.14 -3.51 10.04
CA ALA A 381 -12.96 -2.63 11.19
C ALA A 381 -12.11 -1.42 10.81
N MET A 382 -12.31 -0.27 11.46
CA MET A 382 -11.46 0.91 11.26
C MET A 382 -10.79 1.35 12.56
N TYR A 383 -9.47 1.52 12.54
CA TYR A 383 -8.71 2.00 13.71
C TYR A 383 -8.30 3.46 13.52
N ALA A 384 -8.61 4.32 14.49
CA ALA A 384 -8.14 5.72 14.47
C ALA A 384 -6.63 5.78 14.69
N VAL A 385 -5.95 6.83 14.21
CA VAL A 385 -4.51 7.04 14.45
C VAL A 385 -4.30 8.25 15.35
N VAL A 386 -3.82 8.02 16.57
CA VAL A 386 -3.43 9.09 17.47
C VAL A 386 -2.12 9.69 17.01
N HIS A 387 -2.14 10.99 16.73
CA HIS A 387 -0.98 11.85 16.45
C HIS A 387 -0.78 12.92 17.53
N GLY A 388 0.29 13.71 17.39
CA GLY A 388 0.66 14.78 18.32
C GLY A 388 2.17 14.91 18.56
N GLY A 389 2.99 14.12 17.85
CA GLY A 389 4.44 14.09 18.06
C GLY A 389 4.78 13.80 19.52
N VAL A 390 5.76 14.52 20.06
CA VAL A 390 6.16 14.47 21.47
C VAL A 390 5.40 15.48 22.37
N ASP A 391 4.42 16.20 21.81
CA ASP A 391 3.61 17.16 22.56
C ASP A 391 2.44 16.44 23.26
N ARG A 392 2.51 16.35 24.59
CA ARG A 392 1.50 15.67 25.41
C ARG A 392 0.13 16.34 25.32
N GLU A 393 0.05 17.67 25.23
CA GLU A 393 -1.24 18.36 25.13
C GLU A 393 -1.96 18.00 23.82
N LEU A 394 -1.21 18.03 22.70
CA LEU A 394 -1.75 17.63 21.41
C LEU A 394 -2.16 16.15 21.38
N ARG A 395 -1.36 15.27 22.00
CA ARG A 395 -1.69 13.85 22.15
C ARG A 395 -2.97 13.66 22.98
N THR A 396 -3.14 14.36 24.10
CA THR A 396 -4.35 14.30 24.94
C THR A 396 -5.58 14.70 24.14
N ARG A 397 -5.55 15.88 23.49
CA ARG A 397 -6.64 16.37 22.64
C ARG A 397 -6.98 15.38 21.52
N SER A 398 -5.95 14.74 20.96
CA SER A 398 -6.09 13.73 19.92
C SER A 398 -6.78 12.46 20.42
N VAL A 399 -6.39 11.96 21.60
CA VAL A 399 -7.04 10.81 22.22
C VAL A 399 -8.49 11.12 22.59
N GLU A 400 -8.76 12.27 23.20
CA GLU A 400 -10.11 12.69 23.60
C GLU A 400 -11.05 12.74 22.40
N TYR A 401 -10.64 13.45 21.33
CA TYR A 401 -11.43 13.56 20.12
C TYR A 401 -11.64 12.19 19.44
N LEU A 402 -10.58 11.43 19.18
CA LEU A 402 -10.69 10.17 18.44
C LEU A 402 -11.45 9.08 19.23
N SER A 403 -11.34 9.09 20.56
CA SER A 403 -12.08 8.16 21.43
C SER A 403 -13.58 8.47 21.48
N SER A 404 -13.97 9.72 21.22
CA SER A 404 -15.38 10.12 21.12
C SER A 404 -16.05 9.65 19.82
N LEU A 405 -15.27 9.28 18.81
CA LEU A 405 -15.76 8.81 17.52
C LEU A 405 -15.92 7.27 17.47
N PRO A 406 -16.81 6.74 16.62
CA PRO A 406 -17.13 5.31 16.58
C PRO A 406 -16.12 4.45 15.80
N PHE A 407 -14.83 4.60 16.11
CA PHE A 407 -13.78 3.69 15.63
C PHE A 407 -13.77 2.35 16.37
N ASP A 408 -13.30 1.29 15.74
CA ASP A 408 -13.28 -0.06 16.31
C ASP A 408 -12.01 -0.35 17.12
N GLY A 409 -10.95 0.42 16.88
CA GLY A 409 -9.66 0.30 17.56
C GLY A 409 -8.87 1.60 17.53
N MET A 410 -7.75 1.62 18.25
CA MET A 410 -6.83 2.76 18.30
C MET A 410 -5.45 2.34 17.81
N ALA A 411 -4.85 3.16 16.96
CA ALA A 411 -3.47 3.06 16.57
C ALA A 411 -2.69 4.25 17.12
N VAL A 412 -1.42 4.03 17.45
CA VAL A 412 -0.48 5.07 17.86
C VAL A 412 0.53 5.25 16.75
N GLY A 413 0.47 6.40 16.09
CA GLY A 413 1.39 6.77 15.01
C GLY A 413 2.17 8.04 15.33
N GLY A 414 2.94 8.49 14.33
CA GLY A 414 3.73 9.72 14.43
C GLY A 414 5.03 9.56 15.21
N SER A 415 5.71 10.68 15.42
CA SER A 415 6.92 10.72 16.26
C SER A 415 6.57 10.39 17.73
N LEU A 416 7.35 9.50 18.33
CA LEU A 416 7.24 9.10 19.75
C LEU A 416 8.44 9.53 20.60
N GLY A 417 9.45 10.15 20.00
CA GLY A 417 10.71 10.51 20.69
C GLY A 417 11.91 10.31 19.78
N LYS A 418 13.07 10.84 20.20
CA LYS A 418 14.32 10.70 19.44
C LYS A 418 15.01 9.35 19.65
N ASP A 419 14.70 8.71 20.78
CA ASP A 419 15.29 7.46 21.21
C ASP A 419 14.25 6.58 21.91
N ARG A 420 14.66 5.36 22.26
CA ARG A 420 13.79 4.37 22.88
C ARG A 420 13.27 4.83 24.26
N GLN A 421 14.09 5.53 25.04
CA GLN A 421 13.67 5.97 26.37
C GLN A 421 12.55 6.99 26.26
N GLU A 422 12.70 8.00 25.40
CA GLU A 422 11.65 8.98 25.15
C GLU A 422 10.37 8.33 24.60
N MET A 423 10.50 7.33 23.72
CA MET A 423 9.36 6.54 23.24
C MET A 423 8.63 5.82 24.39
N LEU A 424 9.35 5.16 25.28
CA LEU A 424 8.76 4.45 26.42
C LEU A 424 8.13 5.44 27.42
N ASP A 425 8.75 6.59 27.66
CA ASP A 425 8.21 7.65 28.50
C ASP A 425 6.92 8.25 27.91
N MET A 426 6.88 8.41 26.59
CA MET A 426 5.68 8.87 25.89
C MET A 426 4.56 7.83 25.95
N LEU A 427 4.85 6.57 25.64
CA LEU A 427 3.86 5.48 25.64
C LEU A 427 3.34 5.19 27.06
N SER A 428 4.20 5.20 28.08
CA SER A 428 3.78 4.97 29.47
C SER A 428 2.79 6.02 29.96
N TRP A 429 2.90 7.25 29.47
CA TRP A 429 1.95 8.33 29.72
C TRP A 429 0.70 8.27 28.83
N LEU A 430 0.86 7.95 27.54
CA LEU A 430 -0.21 7.98 26.54
C LEU A 430 -1.20 6.80 26.65
N MET A 431 -0.68 5.58 26.81
CA MET A 431 -1.49 4.35 26.81
C MET A 431 -2.55 4.32 27.92
N PRO A 432 -2.34 4.93 29.10
CA PRO A 432 -3.39 5.20 30.07
C PRO A 432 -4.66 5.90 29.57
N LEU A 433 -4.52 6.78 28.57
CA LEU A 433 -5.61 7.60 28.05
C LEU A 433 -6.46 6.86 27.01
N LEU A 434 -5.94 5.80 26.38
CA LEU A 434 -6.65 5.06 25.34
C LEU A 434 -7.80 4.21 25.91
N PRO A 435 -8.91 4.03 25.16
CA PRO A 435 -10.04 3.21 25.58
C PRO A 435 -9.63 1.77 25.87
N ARG A 436 -9.92 1.30 27.09
CA ARG A 436 -9.53 -0.06 27.52
C ARG A 436 -10.25 -1.18 26.78
N ASN A 437 -11.46 -0.94 26.28
CA ASN A 437 -12.31 -1.92 25.61
C ASN A 437 -12.04 -2.02 24.09
N LYS A 438 -11.01 -1.34 23.58
CA LYS A 438 -10.60 -1.35 22.18
C LYS A 438 -9.14 -1.84 22.08
N PRO A 439 -8.77 -2.49 20.97
CA PRO A 439 -7.39 -2.91 20.75
C PRO A 439 -6.50 -1.72 20.43
N ASN A 440 -5.27 -1.74 20.94
CA ASN A 440 -4.25 -0.73 20.70
C ASN A 440 -3.15 -1.26 19.76
N HIS A 441 -2.98 -0.62 18.61
CA HIS A 441 -1.97 -0.95 17.61
C HIS A 441 -0.81 0.06 17.63
N LEU A 442 0.43 -0.39 17.77
CA LEU A 442 1.62 0.46 17.65
C LEU A 442 2.18 0.38 16.24
N LEU A 443 2.16 1.51 15.52
CA LEU A 443 2.57 1.56 14.12
C LEU A 443 4.10 1.60 13.97
N GLY A 444 4.64 0.68 13.17
CA GLY A 444 6.02 0.71 12.65
C GLY A 444 7.14 0.31 13.62
N ILE A 445 6.82 -0.08 14.85
CA ILE A 445 7.81 -0.42 15.89
C ILE A 445 7.53 -1.82 16.45
N ALA A 446 8.37 -2.78 16.07
CA ALA A 446 8.24 -4.17 16.53
C ALA A 446 9.56 -4.97 16.45
N ASP A 447 10.71 -4.35 16.78
CA ASP A 447 11.91 -5.14 17.10
C ASP A 447 11.74 -5.87 18.45
N PRO A 448 12.45 -6.98 18.70
CA PRO A 448 12.22 -7.82 19.90
C PRO A 448 12.27 -7.07 21.23
N GLU A 449 13.23 -6.15 21.37
CA GLU A 449 13.43 -5.36 22.59
C GLU A 449 12.27 -4.37 22.79
N SER A 450 11.88 -3.66 21.73
CA SER A 450 10.72 -2.77 21.76
C SER A 450 9.44 -3.53 22.09
N CYS A 451 9.19 -4.68 21.46
CA CYS A 451 8.05 -5.56 21.75
C CYS A 451 7.96 -5.90 23.24
N ALA A 452 9.05 -6.37 23.84
CA ALA A 452 9.10 -6.72 25.26
C ALA A 452 8.87 -5.52 26.18
N SER A 453 9.22 -4.31 25.72
CA SER A 453 9.13 -3.08 26.52
C SER A 453 7.77 -2.39 26.43
N VAL A 454 7.07 -2.47 25.29
CA VAL A 454 5.80 -1.77 25.07
C VAL A 454 4.57 -2.61 25.42
N VAL A 455 4.67 -3.95 25.41
CA VAL A 455 3.57 -4.83 25.83
C VAL A 455 3.13 -4.56 27.28
N PRO A 456 4.05 -4.40 28.26
CA PRO A 456 3.69 -3.95 29.62
C PRO A 456 2.92 -2.63 29.68
N LEU A 457 3.01 -1.79 28.65
CA LEU A 457 2.32 -0.50 28.57
C LEU A 457 0.88 -0.63 28.02
N GLY A 458 0.47 -1.82 27.57
CA GLY A 458 -0.89 -2.11 27.09
C GLY A 458 -1.06 -2.07 25.58
N VAL A 459 0.02 -2.29 24.82
CA VAL A 459 -0.02 -2.44 23.36
C VAL A 459 -0.45 -3.86 22.99
N ASP A 460 -1.46 -3.98 22.13
CA ASP A 460 -2.08 -5.26 21.74
C ASP A 460 -1.54 -5.81 20.41
N THR A 461 -1.15 -4.94 19.48
CA THR A 461 -0.60 -5.38 18.19
C THR A 461 0.49 -4.40 17.74
N MET A 462 1.51 -4.89 17.04
CA MET A 462 2.64 -4.07 16.59
C MET A 462 3.13 -4.57 15.24
N ASP A 463 3.38 -3.67 14.30
CA ASP A 463 3.91 -4.03 12.98
C ASP A 463 5.35 -3.57 12.77
N SER A 464 6.11 -4.36 12.01
CA SER A 464 7.40 -3.90 11.48
C SER A 464 7.89 -4.78 10.34
N CYS A 465 8.52 -4.16 9.34
CA CYS A 465 9.29 -4.89 8.35
C CYS A 465 10.64 -5.39 8.89
N ASN A 466 11.08 -4.88 10.06
CA ASN A 466 12.44 -5.05 10.57
C ASN A 466 12.86 -6.52 10.72
N PRO A 467 12.09 -7.43 11.35
CA PRO A 467 12.52 -8.83 11.52
C PRO A 467 12.84 -9.54 10.21
N THR A 468 11.99 -9.37 9.18
CA THR A 468 12.28 -9.96 7.85
C THR A 468 13.41 -9.22 7.13
N ARG A 469 13.54 -7.91 7.32
CA ARG A 469 14.61 -7.09 6.72
C ARG A 469 15.99 -7.51 7.21
N VAL A 470 16.18 -7.62 8.52
CA VAL A 470 17.47 -8.01 9.10
C VAL A 470 17.82 -9.46 8.78
N ALA A 471 16.81 -10.35 8.70
CA ALA A 471 16.97 -11.72 8.21
C ALA A 471 17.59 -11.78 6.81
N ARG A 472 17.03 -11.02 5.86
CA ARG A 472 17.58 -10.95 4.48
C ARG A 472 19.00 -10.37 4.41
N HIS A 473 19.43 -9.67 5.46
CA HIS A 473 20.80 -9.18 5.62
C HIS A 473 21.68 -10.09 6.50
N GLY A 474 21.22 -11.32 6.79
CA GLY A 474 22.00 -12.34 7.49
C GLY A 474 21.99 -12.23 9.01
N THR A 475 21.03 -11.53 9.60
CA THR A 475 20.85 -11.46 11.06
C THR A 475 19.63 -12.29 11.47
N LEU A 476 19.89 -13.38 12.20
CA LEU A 476 18.89 -14.31 12.71
C LEU A 476 18.61 -13.96 14.17
N LEU A 477 17.34 -13.76 14.52
CA LEU A 477 16.92 -13.46 15.89
C LEU A 477 16.84 -14.78 16.68
N THR A 478 17.53 -14.86 17.82
CA THR A 478 17.50 -16.08 18.66
C THR A 478 17.28 -15.73 20.13
N THR A 479 16.80 -16.69 20.90
CA THR A 479 16.61 -16.63 22.35
C THR A 479 17.91 -16.38 23.11
N GLN A 480 19.06 -16.65 22.47
CA GLN A 480 20.40 -16.46 23.03
C GLN A 480 21.10 -15.21 22.48
N GLY A 481 20.36 -14.35 21.75
CA GLY A 481 20.86 -13.15 21.11
C GLY A 481 21.05 -13.28 19.60
N ASP A 482 21.26 -12.15 18.93
CA ASP A 482 21.28 -12.09 17.47
C ASP A 482 22.49 -12.82 16.86
N VAL A 483 22.21 -13.61 15.82
CA VAL A 483 23.21 -14.38 15.09
C VAL A 483 23.47 -13.76 13.72
N ARG A 484 24.68 -13.26 13.50
CA ARG A 484 25.17 -12.86 12.16
C ARG A 484 25.63 -14.08 11.37
N ILE A 485 24.72 -14.75 10.67
CA ILE A 485 24.96 -16.09 10.08
C ILE A 485 26.08 -16.11 9.01
N SER A 486 26.41 -14.96 8.41
CA SER A 486 27.52 -14.82 7.47
C SER A 486 28.92 -14.95 8.10
N ALA A 487 29.03 -14.97 9.44
CA ALA A 487 30.30 -15.08 10.15
C ALA A 487 30.91 -16.49 10.01
N THR A 488 32.22 -16.57 9.73
CA THR A 488 32.94 -17.82 9.45
C THR A 488 32.84 -18.86 10.56
N LYS A 489 32.65 -18.44 11.82
CA LYS A 489 32.47 -19.36 12.95
C LYS A 489 31.30 -20.34 12.77
N TYR A 490 30.33 -20.02 11.93
CA TYR A 490 29.18 -20.87 11.66
C TYR A 490 29.39 -21.88 10.52
N GLN A 491 30.54 -21.85 9.83
CA GLN A 491 30.80 -22.71 8.65
C GLN A 491 30.65 -24.21 8.94
N ASN A 492 31.02 -24.65 10.15
CA ASN A 492 30.92 -26.04 10.59
C ASN A 492 29.94 -26.22 11.75
N ASP A 493 29.07 -25.23 12.00
CA ASP A 493 28.07 -25.29 13.07
C ASP A 493 26.82 -26.07 12.58
N HIS A 494 26.80 -27.37 12.84
CA HIS A 494 25.69 -28.25 12.46
C HIS A 494 24.52 -28.24 13.47
N THR A 495 24.50 -27.30 14.42
CA THR A 495 23.39 -27.15 15.37
C THR A 495 22.21 -26.40 14.74
N PRO A 496 21.00 -26.51 15.32
CA PRO A 496 19.86 -25.68 14.95
C PRO A 496 20.17 -24.19 15.09
N ILE A 497 19.41 -23.35 14.38
CA ILE A 497 19.57 -21.89 14.46
C ILE A 497 19.34 -21.40 15.88
N ASP A 498 18.28 -21.88 16.52
CA ASP A 498 17.94 -21.64 17.91
C ASP A 498 17.54 -22.97 18.55
N PRO A 499 18.24 -23.43 19.61
CA PRO A 499 17.93 -24.70 20.27
C PRO A 499 16.72 -24.64 21.21
N HIS A 500 16.20 -23.45 21.56
CA HIS A 500 15.13 -23.28 22.57
C HIS A 500 13.75 -23.02 21.98
N MET A 501 13.63 -22.98 20.64
CA MET A 501 12.35 -22.84 19.96
C MET A 501 12.29 -23.70 18.71
N GLU A 502 11.08 -24.15 18.38
CA GLU A 502 10.82 -24.76 17.09
C GLU A 502 10.94 -23.72 15.97
N SER A 503 11.56 -24.12 14.86
CA SER A 503 11.91 -23.25 13.74
C SER A 503 12.05 -24.10 12.47
N ILE A 504 12.49 -23.48 11.38
CA ILE A 504 12.88 -24.18 10.15
C ILE A 504 13.92 -25.29 10.42
N PRO A 505 13.82 -26.45 9.74
CA PRO A 505 14.66 -27.63 10.00
C PRO A 505 16.01 -27.58 9.26
N TYR A 506 16.77 -26.51 9.45
CA TYR A 506 18.09 -26.31 8.83
C TYR A 506 19.16 -25.95 9.86
N THR A 507 20.40 -26.33 9.57
CA THR A 507 21.55 -26.02 10.42
C THR A 507 22.10 -24.63 10.15
N ARG A 508 22.84 -24.08 11.12
CA ARG A 508 23.57 -22.83 10.96
C ARG A 508 24.61 -22.90 9.84
N ALA A 509 25.32 -24.02 9.71
CA ALA A 509 26.30 -24.28 8.64
C ALA A 509 25.68 -24.21 7.25
N TYR A 510 24.50 -24.79 7.06
CA TYR A 510 23.82 -24.75 5.77
C TYR A 510 23.38 -23.32 5.42
N LEU A 511 22.77 -22.60 6.35
CA LEU A 511 22.42 -21.20 6.13
C LEU A 511 23.65 -20.33 5.88
N HIS A 512 24.72 -20.51 6.64
CA HIS A 512 25.99 -19.83 6.42
C HIS A 512 26.46 -20.02 4.97
N HIS A 513 26.47 -21.27 4.49
CA HIS A 513 26.81 -21.58 3.11
C HIS A 513 25.91 -20.85 2.10
N LEU A 514 24.58 -20.92 2.25
CA LEU A 514 23.65 -20.25 1.34
C LEU A 514 23.87 -18.72 1.31
N PHE A 515 24.11 -18.09 2.46
CA PHE A 515 24.44 -16.67 2.54
C PHE A 515 25.78 -16.34 1.86
N LYS A 516 26.80 -17.20 1.99
CA LYS A 516 28.08 -17.01 1.29
C LYS A 516 27.97 -17.14 -0.23
N GLN A 517 27.08 -18.00 -0.70
CA GLN A 517 26.82 -18.20 -2.13
C GLN A 517 25.80 -17.20 -2.70
N ASN A 518 25.19 -16.34 -1.87
CA ASN A 518 24.11 -15.43 -2.26
C ASN A 518 22.90 -16.17 -2.86
N GLU A 519 22.60 -17.37 -2.36
CA GLU A 519 21.46 -18.15 -2.80
C GLU A 519 20.13 -17.51 -2.36
N PRO A 520 19.15 -17.30 -3.25
CA PRO A 520 17.86 -16.69 -2.87
C PRO A 520 17.13 -17.45 -1.76
N LEU A 521 17.32 -18.76 -1.67
CA LEU A 521 16.77 -19.60 -0.61
C LEU A 521 17.21 -19.14 0.80
N ALA A 522 18.42 -18.57 0.94
CA ALA A 522 18.90 -18.02 2.21
C ALA A 522 17.92 -16.96 2.76
N LEU A 523 17.38 -16.12 1.88
CA LEU A 523 16.49 -15.02 2.24
C LEU A 523 15.15 -15.56 2.76
N THR A 524 14.60 -16.58 2.12
CA THR A 524 13.36 -17.24 2.53
C THR A 524 13.52 -17.91 3.89
N LEU A 525 14.56 -18.74 4.04
CA LEU A 525 14.81 -19.49 5.28
C LEU A 525 15.11 -18.56 6.46
N ALA A 526 15.95 -17.55 6.28
CA ALA A 526 16.22 -16.56 7.32
C ALA A 526 14.97 -15.77 7.71
N SER A 527 14.17 -15.35 6.73
CA SER A 527 12.95 -14.57 7.01
C SER A 527 11.92 -15.42 7.75
N LEU A 528 11.76 -16.69 7.39
CA LEU A 528 10.90 -17.62 8.10
C LEU A 528 11.35 -17.83 9.54
N HIS A 529 12.65 -18.07 9.77
CA HIS A 529 13.19 -18.20 11.12
C HIS A 529 12.87 -16.98 11.99
N ASN A 530 13.10 -15.76 11.49
CA ASN A 530 12.80 -14.55 12.26
C ASN A 530 11.30 -14.37 12.51
N ILE A 531 10.42 -14.81 11.60
CA ILE A 531 8.96 -14.84 11.84
C ILE A 531 8.61 -15.83 12.96
N TYR A 532 9.15 -17.05 12.92
CA TYR A 532 8.99 -18.03 14.01
C TYR A 532 9.43 -17.45 15.34
N TYR A 533 10.58 -16.76 15.37
CA TYR A 533 11.09 -16.13 16.58
C TYR A 533 10.13 -15.06 17.11
N MET A 534 9.64 -14.16 16.27
CA MET A 534 8.70 -13.12 16.71
C MET A 534 7.40 -13.72 17.25
N ASN A 535 6.87 -14.77 16.61
CA ASN A 535 5.67 -15.46 17.08
C ASN A 535 5.91 -16.23 18.39
N HIS A 536 7.10 -16.82 18.56
CA HIS A 536 7.53 -17.40 19.82
C HIS A 536 7.61 -16.32 20.93
N LEU A 537 8.24 -15.17 20.66
CA LEU A 537 8.30 -14.05 21.60
C LEU A 537 6.90 -13.58 22.03
N MET A 538 5.96 -13.42 21.09
CA MET A 538 4.59 -13.03 21.42
C MET A 538 3.88 -14.08 22.28
N ARG A 539 4.11 -15.37 22.01
CA ARG A 539 3.57 -16.47 22.82
C ARG A 539 4.13 -16.46 24.24
N GLU A 540 5.43 -16.23 24.40
CA GLU A 540 6.08 -16.08 25.70
C GLU A 540 5.52 -14.88 26.47
N LEU A 541 5.39 -13.72 25.82
CA LEU A 541 4.80 -12.52 26.45
C LEU A 541 3.36 -12.79 26.90
N ARG A 542 2.52 -13.41 26.07
CA ARG A 542 1.17 -13.85 26.47
C ARG A 542 1.21 -14.76 27.70
N GLY A 543 2.11 -15.75 27.72
CA GLY A 543 2.30 -16.65 28.86
C GLY A 543 2.70 -15.92 30.14
N ARG A 544 3.61 -14.96 30.06
CA ARG A 544 4.06 -14.13 31.20
C ARG A 544 2.94 -13.26 31.74
N ILE A 545 2.10 -12.69 30.87
CA ILE A 545 0.92 -11.89 31.28
C ILE A 545 -0.08 -12.77 32.03
N LEU A 546 -0.38 -13.97 31.50
CA LEU A 546 -1.30 -14.92 32.15
C LEU A 546 -0.83 -15.38 33.53
N ARG A 547 0.48 -15.35 33.78
CA ARG A 547 1.11 -15.66 35.08
C ARG A 547 1.35 -14.42 35.95
N ASP A 548 0.88 -13.25 35.53
CA ASP A 548 1.08 -11.96 36.22
C ASP A 548 2.57 -11.59 36.43
N GLU A 549 3.46 -12.04 35.53
CA GLU A 549 4.92 -11.80 35.61
C GLU A 549 5.37 -10.49 34.97
N ILE A 550 4.56 -9.92 34.05
CA ILE A 550 4.81 -8.64 33.38
C ILE A 550 3.60 -7.74 33.39
#